data_AF-A0A526XNB9-F1
#
_entry.id   AF-A0A526XNB9-F1
#
_cell.length_a   1.000
_cell.length_b   1.000
_cell.length_c   1.000
_cell.angle_alpha   90.00
_cell.angle_beta   90.00
_cell.angle_gamma   90.00
#
_symmetry.space_group_name_H-M   'P 1'
#
loop_
_entity.id
_entity.type
_entity.pdbx_description
1 polymer ?
#
loop_
_entity_poly.entity_id
_entity_poly.type
_entity_poly.pdbx_seq_one_letter_code
_entity_poly.pdbx_strand_id
1 'polypeptide(L)'
;VAAIEALLDISPKPLAGRKIIVTSGPTHEPIDPVRYIANRSSGKQGHAIAAALARLGADVRLVSGPVGIADPAEVTTLHVETANEM
;
A
#
# COMPACT_ATOMS: atom_id res chain seq x y z
N VAL A 1 14.26 16.50 8.16
CA VAL A 1 15.11 15.65 7.29
C VAL A 1 14.32 15.22 6.06
N ALA A 2 13.27 14.41 6.17
CA ALA A 2 12.45 13.96 5.01
C ALA A 2 11.97 15.05 4.03
N ALA A 3 11.45 16.18 4.53
CA ALA A 3 11.01 17.28 3.66
C ALA A 3 12.16 17.94 2.87
N ILE A 4 13.37 17.97 3.43
CA ILE A 4 14.56 18.49 2.77
C ILE A 4 15.05 17.49 1.71
N GLU A 5 15.02 16.19 2.02
CA GLU A 5 15.36 15.13 1.08
C GLU A 5 14.42 15.14 -0.13
N ALA A 6 13.12 15.32 0.07
CA ALA A 6 12.16 15.46 -1.02
C ALA A 6 12.42 16.70 -1.89
N LEU A 7 12.78 17.85 -1.28
CA LEU A 7 13.10 19.07 -2.00
C LEU A 7 14.39 18.95 -2.85
N LEU A 8 15.32 18.11 -2.41
CA LEU A 8 16.61 17.89 -3.05
C LEU A 8 16.62 16.69 -4.01
N ASP A 9 15.52 15.93 -4.12
CA ASP A 9 15.44 14.76 -4.98
C ASP A 9 15.32 15.16 -6.46
N ILE A 10 16.46 15.14 -7.14
CA ILE A 10 16.60 15.39 -8.58
C ILE A 10 16.50 14.12 -9.44
N SER A 11 16.12 12.98 -8.83
CA SER A 11 16.03 11.72 -9.56
C SER A 11 14.93 11.78 -10.62
N PRO A 12 15.11 11.15 -11.79
CA PRO A 12 14.05 11.02 -12.77
C PRO A 12 12.78 10.43 -12.15
N LYS A 13 11.63 11.01 -12.47
CA LYS A 13 10.30 10.53 -12.05
C LYS A 13 9.59 9.87 -13.24
N PRO A 14 10.04 8.67 -13.69
CA PRO A 14 9.55 8.07 -14.93
C PRO A 14 8.07 7.67 -14.88
N LEU A 15 7.46 7.62 -13.69
CA LEU A 15 6.05 7.33 -13.50
C LEU A 15 5.20 8.57 -13.21
N ALA A 16 5.75 9.78 -13.35
CA ALA A 16 5.01 11.03 -13.21
C ALA A 16 3.73 11.03 -14.06
N GLY A 17 2.60 11.40 -13.45
CA GLY A 17 1.29 11.44 -14.09
C GLY A 17 0.62 10.08 -14.30
N ARG A 18 1.26 8.97 -13.91
CA ARG A 18 0.62 7.65 -13.89
C ARG A 18 -0.19 7.47 -12.62
N LYS A 19 -1.38 6.88 -12.76
CA LYS A 19 -2.23 6.46 -11.64
C LYS A 19 -2.12 4.95 -11.51
N ILE A 20 -1.74 4.46 -10.32
CA ILE A 20 -1.51 3.03 -10.08
C ILE A 20 -2.27 2.60 -8.82
N ILE A 21 -2.90 1.44 -8.90
CA ILE A 21 -3.53 0.78 -7.76
C ILE A 21 -2.66 -0.43 -7.39
N VAL A 22 -2.37 -0.59 -6.10
CA VAL A 22 -1.66 -1.73 -5.53
C VAL A 22 -2.58 -2.37 -4.50
N THR A 23 -2.73 -3.70 -4.52
CA THR A 23 -3.36 -4.45 -3.43
C THR A 23 -2.28 -5.10 -2.56
N SER A 24 -2.48 -5.14 -1.25
CA SER A 24 -1.50 -5.74 -0.33
C SER A 24 -2.15 -6.29 0.93
N GLY A 25 -1.47 -7.21 1.60
CA GLY A 25 -1.96 -7.83 2.84
C GLY A 25 -2.86 -9.06 2.60
N PRO A 26 -3.27 -9.73 3.68
CA PRO A 26 -4.26 -10.80 3.64
C PRO A 26 -5.67 -10.22 3.53
N THR A 27 -6.67 -11.05 3.26
CA THR A 27 -8.08 -10.73 3.60
C THR A 27 -8.53 -11.67 4.71
N HIS A 28 -9.51 -11.24 5.51
CA HIS A 28 -10.12 -12.00 6.57
C HIS A 28 -11.58 -12.27 6.21
N GLU A 29 -11.89 -13.49 5.78
CA GLU A 29 -13.27 -13.88 5.42
C GLU A 29 -14.00 -14.42 6.65
N PRO A 30 -14.95 -13.66 7.24
CA PRO A 30 -15.56 -14.05 8.51
C PRO A 30 -16.37 -15.33 8.37
N ILE A 31 -16.17 -16.26 9.30
CA ILE A 31 -17.02 -17.45 9.50
C ILE A 31 -18.06 -17.14 10.59
N ASP A 32 -17.62 -16.49 11.67
CA ASP A 32 -18.41 -16.04 12.81
C ASP A 32 -17.68 -14.86 13.49
N PRO A 33 -18.17 -14.29 14.62
CA PRO A 33 -17.57 -13.10 15.23
C PRO A 33 -16.12 -13.25 15.71
N VAL A 34 -15.54 -14.46 15.74
CA VAL A 34 -14.18 -14.70 16.24
C VAL A 34 -13.30 -15.40 15.20
N ARG A 35 -13.88 -16.22 14.33
CA ARG A 35 -13.14 -17.02 13.34
C ARG A 35 -13.30 -16.43 11.94
N TYR A 36 -12.21 -16.48 11.19
CA TYR A 36 -12.16 -16.09 9.78
C TYR A 36 -11.17 -16.97 9.01
N ILE A 37 -11.32 -17.00 7.69
CA ILE A 37 -10.35 -17.60 6.77
C ILE A 37 -9.40 -16.50 6.29
N ALA A 38 -8.10 -16.71 6.42
CA ALA A 38 -7.09 -15.77 5.95
C ALA A 38 -5.87 -16.49 5.37
N ASN A 39 -5.11 -15.75 4.56
CA ASN A 39 -3.77 -16.15 4.16
C ASN A 39 -2.71 -15.56 5.10
N ARG A 40 -1.45 -16.03 5.01
CA ARG A 40 -0.33 -15.60 5.87
C ARG A 40 0.50 -14.45 5.27
N SER A 41 -0.07 -13.67 4.36
CA SER A 41 0.62 -12.51 3.78
C SER A 41 0.96 -11.51 4.87
N SER A 42 2.17 -10.96 4.81
CA SER A 42 2.61 -9.90 5.73
C SER A 42 2.39 -8.49 5.17
N GLY A 43 1.95 -8.35 3.91
CA GLY A 43 1.82 -7.08 3.20
C GLY A 43 3.14 -6.35 2.87
N LYS A 44 4.27 -6.76 3.46
CA LYS A 44 5.57 -6.08 3.34
C LYS A 44 5.99 -5.78 1.90
N GLN A 45 5.83 -6.75 1.00
CA GLN A 45 6.22 -6.58 -0.39
C GLN A 45 5.33 -5.56 -1.12
N GLY A 46 4.00 -5.66 -0.99
CA GLY A 46 3.09 -4.73 -1.68
C GLY A 46 3.24 -3.30 -1.16
N HIS A 47 3.45 -3.12 0.16
CA HIS A 47 3.75 -1.81 0.75
C HIS A 47 5.08 -1.24 0.22
N ALA A 48 6.13 -2.06 0.13
CA ALA A 48 7.42 -1.63 -0.42
C ALA A 48 7.31 -1.24 -1.91
N ILE A 49 6.51 -1.98 -2.69
CA ILE A 49 6.21 -1.67 -4.08
C ILE A 49 5.44 -0.34 -4.19
N ALA A 50 4.38 -0.16 -3.41
CA ALA A 50 3.60 1.08 -3.39
C ALA A 50 4.49 2.30 -3.07
N ALA A 51 5.35 2.17 -2.04
CA ALA A 51 6.33 3.20 -1.69
C ALA A 51 7.30 3.51 -2.84
N ALA A 52 7.79 2.47 -3.53
CA ALA A 52 8.71 2.66 -4.65
C ALA A 52 8.05 3.35 -5.84
N LEU A 53 6.80 2.99 -6.15
CA LEU A 53 6.04 3.61 -7.24
C LEU A 53 5.77 5.10 -6.95
N ALA A 54 5.42 5.45 -5.72
CA ALA A 54 5.25 6.85 -5.30
C ALA A 54 6.56 7.63 -5.42
N ARG A 55 7.69 7.06 -4.96
CA ARG A 55 9.02 7.67 -5.14
C ARG A 55 9.40 7.88 -6.61
N LEU A 56 8.90 7.05 -7.54
CA LEU A 56 9.09 7.22 -8.98
C LEU A 56 8.10 8.21 -9.62
N GLY A 57 7.23 8.86 -8.83
CA GLY A 57 6.35 9.94 -9.22
C GLY A 57 4.90 9.55 -9.55
N ALA A 58 4.49 8.30 -9.30
CA ALA A 58 3.12 7.87 -9.56
C ALA A 58 2.14 8.41 -8.50
N ASP A 59 0.88 8.65 -8.90
CA ASP A 59 -0.28 8.76 -8.00
C ASP A 59 -0.71 7.34 -7.62
N VAL A 60 -0.29 6.89 -6.43
CA VAL A 60 -0.50 5.52 -5.96
C VAL A 60 -1.64 5.46 -4.96
N ARG A 61 -2.58 4.56 -5.22
CA ARG A 61 -3.58 4.09 -4.25
C ARG A 61 -3.20 2.69 -3.79
N LEU A 62 -3.08 2.48 -2.49
CA LEU A 62 -2.84 1.18 -1.89
C LEU A 62 -4.14 0.69 -1.24
N VAL A 63 -4.68 -0.43 -1.70
CA VAL A 63 -5.77 -1.13 -1.00
C VAL A 63 -5.11 -2.19 -0.12
N SER A 64 -5.11 -1.96 1.19
CA SER A 64 -4.46 -2.82 2.16
C SER A 64 -5.47 -3.63 2.95
N GLY A 65 -5.30 -4.94 2.95
CA GLY A 65 -5.91 -5.82 3.92
C GLY A 65 -5.23 -5.73 5.31
N PRO A 66 -5.68 -6.51 6.30
CA PRO A 66 -5.22 -6.37 7.69
C PRO A 66 -3.73 -6.70 7.88
N VAL A 67 -2.90 -5.68 8.14
CA VAL A 67 -1.47 -5.83 8.45
C VAL A 67 -1.03 -4.85 9.52
N GLY A 68 0.02 -5.19 10.27
CA GLY A 68 0.57 -4.35 11.35
C GLY A 68 1.76 -3.47 10.94
N ILE A 69 1.98 -3.25 9.64
CA ILE A 69 3.06 -2.40 9.13
C ILE A 69 2.51 -1.00 8.80
N ALA A 70 3.36 0.02 8.90
CA ALA A 70 2.94 1.40 8.64
C ALA A 70 2.63 1.63 7.15
N ASP A 71 1.66 2.52 6.90
CA ASP A 71 1.31 2.97 5.56
C ASP A 71 2.51 3.67 4.90
N PRO A 72 2.77 3.45 3.60
CA PRO A 72 3.85 4.14 2.91
C PRO A 72 3.58 5.64 2.82
N ALA A 73 4.61 6.45 3.07
CA ALA A 73 4.52 7.90 2.84
C ALA A 73 4.15 8.20 1.37
N GLU A 74 3.37 9.27 1.17
CA GLU A 74 2.97 9.76 -0.16
C GLU A 74 2.11 8.78 -0.98
N VAL A 75 1.58 7.74 -0.34
CA VAL A 75 0.61 6.79 -0.91
C VAL A 75 -0.75 7.01 -0.25
N THR A 76 -1.82 7.02 -1.04
CA THR A 76 -3.19 7.04 -0.49
C THR A 76 -3.60 5.61 -0.15
N THR A 77 -3.65 5.28 1.14
CA THR A 77 -4.03 3.92 1.58
C THR A 77 -5.52 3.84 1.94
N LEU A 78 -6.19 2.82 1.42
CA LEU A 78 -7.52 2.37 1.80
C LEU A 78 -7.38 1.04 2.53
N HIS A 79 -7.82 0.99 3.78
CA HIS A 79 -7.84 -0.24 4.57
C HIS A 79 -9.15 -0.99 4.37
N VAL A 80 -9.05 -2.29 4.10
CA VAL A 80 -10.16 -3.22 3.89
C VAL A 80 -9.94 -4.46 4.74
N GLU A 81 -10.99 -5.22 5.01
CA GLU A 81 -10.90 -6.45 5.79
C GLU A 81 -11.15 -7.69 4.93
N THR A 82 -12.19 -7.64 4.09
CA THR A 82 -12.66 -8.77 3.29
C THR A 82 -12.26 -8.67 1.82
N ALA A 83 -12.28 -9.81 1.12
CA ALA A 83 -12.05 -9.83 -0.33
C ALA A 83 -13.12 -9.10 -1.13
N ASN A 84 -14.34 -8.94 -0.61
CA ASN A 84 -15.41 -8.21 -1.30
C ASN A 84 -15.27 -6.67 -1.19
N GLU A 85 -14.56 -6.20 -0.16
CA GLU A 85 -14.22 -4.78 0.00
C GLU A 85 -12.99 -4.37 -0.83
N MET A 86 -12.12 -5.33 -1.15
CA MET A 86 -10.89 -5.16 -1.94
C MET A 86 -11.15 -5.03 -3.43
#